data_AF-D4DT63-F1
#
_entry.id   AF-D4DT63-F1
#
_cell.length_a   1.000
_cell.length_b   1.000
_cell.length_c   1.000
_cell.angle_alpha   90.00
_cell.angle_beta   90.00
_cell.angle_gamma   90.00
#
_symmetry.space_group_name_H-M   'P 1'
#
loop_
_entity.id
_entity.type
_entity.pdbx_description
1 polymer ?
#
loop_
_entity_poly.entity_id
_entity_poly.type
_entity_poly.pdbx_seq_one_letter_code
_entity_poly.pdbx_strand_id
1 'polypeptide(L)'
;MIKKIWYTYDDIHRVLKELAGKIQSGGVKYDAMIAIGGGGFIPARILRCFLNIPIYAVTTAYYANDFGYQTNDEIKKIQWLDPIPESLIGKNILVVDEVDDSRVTLEFVLNELQKENLPKSA
;
A
#
# COMPACT_ATOMS: atom_id res chain seq x y z
N MET A 1 28.01 -9.69 -9.00
CA MET A 1 27.10 -10.78 -8.58
C MET A 1 25.95 -10.14 -7.83
N ILE A 2 24.69 -10.38 -8.23
CA ILE A 2 23.53 -9.84 -7.50
C ILE A 2 23.33 -10.67 -6.24
N LYS A 3 23.36 -10.03 -5.07
CA LYS A 3 23.10 -10.69 -3.79
C LYS A 3 21.59 -10.94 -3.68
N LYS A 4 21.21 -12.19 -3.38
CA LYS A 4 19.81 -12.60 -3.17
C LYS A 4 19.60 -12.93 -1.69
N ILE A 5 18.43 -12.59 -1.18
CA ILE A 5 17.99 -12.87 0.19
C ILE A 5 16.59 -13.48 0.10
N TRP A 6 16.28 -14.42 0.99
CA TRP A 6 14.99 -15.07 1.10
C TRP A 6 14.48 -14.93 2.52
N TYR A 7 13.20 -14.60 2.68
CA TYR A 7 12.53 -14.47 3.97
C TYR A 7 11.42 -15.52 4.07
N THR A 8 11.27 -16.09 5.26
CA THR A 8 10.15 -16.99 5.55
C THR A 8 8.90 -16.19 5.91
N TYR A 9 7.73 -16.84 5.92
CA TYR A 9 6.51 -16.21 6.43
C TYR A 9 6.63 -15.76 7.88
N ASP A 10 7.37 -16.51 8.71
CA ASP A 10 7.59 -16.16 10.11
C ASP A 10 8.45 -14.91 10.26
N ASP A 11 9.45 -14.72 9.38
CA ASP A 11 10.25 -13.50 9.34
C ASP A 11 9.40 -12.29 9.00
N ILE A 12 8.57 -12.40 7.96
CA ILE A 12 7.64 -11.34 7.55
C ILE A 12 6.63 -11.03 8.67
N HIS A 13 6.08 -12.06 9.31
CA HIS A 13 5.14 -11.90 10.41
C HIS A 13 5.76 -11.16 11.60
N ARG A 14 7.00 -11.52 11.98
CA ARG A 14 7.73 -10.87 13.08
C ARG A 14 7.97 -9.39 12.79
N VAL A 15 8.42 -9.07 11.57
CA VAL A 15 8.66 -7.68 11.14
C VAL A 15 7.38 -6.87 11.16
N LEU A 16 6.26 -7.42 10.67
CA LEU A 16 4.98 -6.71 10.64
C LEU A 16 4.37 -6.54 12.04
N LYS A 17 4.62 -7.47 12.97
CA LYS A 17 4.26 -7.29 14.38
C LYS A 17 5.00 -6.10 15.00
N GLU A 18 6.30 -5.98 14.74
CA GLU A 18 7.10 -4.84 15.21
C GLU A 18 6.65 -3.53 14.55
N LEU A 19 6.35 -3.56 13.25
CA LEU A 19 5.81 -2.42 12.51
C LEU A 19 4.47 -1.95 13.08
N ALA A 20 3.56 -2.87 13.39
CA ALA A 20 2.29 -2.54 14.03
C ALA A 20 2.49 -1.84 15.38
N GLY A 21 3.46 -2.30 16.18
CA GLY A 21 3.84 -1.64 17.43
C GLY A 21 4.33 -0.20 17.22
N LYS A 22 5.17 0.02 16.19
CA LYS A 22 5.63 1.37 15.82
C LYS A 22 4.46 2.27 15.42
N ILE A 23 3.57 1.78 14.57
CA ILE A 23 2.36 2.50 14.12
C ILE A 23 1.50 2.92 15.33
N GLN A 24 1.23 1.98 16.24
CA GLN A 24 0.44 2.26 17.44
C GLN A 24 1.11 3.27 18.38
N SER A 25 2.44 3.26 18.47
CA SER A 25 3.21 4.23 19.26
C SER A 25 3.36 5.60 18.58
N GLY A 26 3.08 5.71 17.28
CA GLY A 26 3.28 6.92 16.47
C GLY A 26 2.26 8.04 16.72
N GLY A 27 1.27 7.82 17.58
CA GLY A 27 0.29 8.84 18.00
C GLY A 27 -0.85 9.11 17.01
N VAL A 28 -0.76 8.62 15.77
CA VAL A 28 -1.84 8.68 14.78
C VAL A 28 -2.72 7.44 14.91
N LYS A 29 -4.01 7.64 15.18
CA LYS A 29 -5.01 6.56 15.14
C LYS A 29 -5.52 6.41 13.70
N TYR A 30 -5.19 5.29 13.09
CA TYR A 30 -5.69 4.90 11.78
C TYR A 30 -7.07 4.26 11.88
N ASP A 31 -7.92 4.53 10.90
CA ASP A 31 -9.29 4.04 10.83
C ASP A 31 -9.45 2.88 9.82
N ALA A 32 -8.62 2.84 8.77
CA ALA A 32 -8.64 1.81 7.74
C ALA A 32 -7.26 1.67 7.07
N MET A 33 -7.04 0.53 6.43
CA MET A 33 -5.90 0.29 5.53
C MET A 33 -6.34 0.32 4.07
N ILE A 34 -5.49 0.84 3.19
CA ILE A 34 -5.56 0.61 1.73
C ILE A 34 -4.34 -0.22 1.36
N ALA A 35 -4.56 -1.48 0.99
CA ALA A 35 -3.52 -2.36 0.48
C ALA A 35 -3.32 -2.12 -1.02
N ILE A 36 -2.06 -1.91 -1.42
CA ILE A 36 -1.67 -1.86 -2.83
C ILE A 36 -1.47 -3.31 -3.28
N GLY A 37 -2.38 -3.78 -4.13
CA GLY A 37 -2.28 -5.07 -4.77
C GLY A 37 -1.23 -5.07 -5.88
N GLY A 38 -0.49 -6.16 -6.09
CA GLY A 38 -0.68 -7.47 -5.45
C GLY A 38 0.09 -7.69 -4.13
N GLY A 39 1.29 -7.12 -4.00
CA GLY A 39 2.23 -7.47 -2.92
C GLY A 39 1.79 -7.00 -1.54
N GLY A 40 1.12 -5.84 -1.42
CA GLY A 40 0.59 -5.31 -0.18
C GLY A 40 -0.52 -6.13 0.49
N PHE A 41 -1.12 -7.13 -0.19
CA PHE A 41 -2.19 -7.95 0.38
C PHE A 41 -1.78 -8.79 1.59
N ILE A 42 -0.63 -9.47 1.51
CA ILE A 42 -0.14 -10.31 2.60
C ILE A 42 0.25 -9.42 3.80
N PRO A 43 1.04 -8.34 3.63
CA PRO A 43 1.34 -7.41 4.70
C PRO A 43 0.11 -6.81 5.37
N ALA A 44 -0.86 -6.32 4.59
CA ALA A 44 -2.09 -5.72 5.13
C ALA A 44 -2.90 -6.74 5.94
N ARG A 45 -3.01 -7.98 5.45
CA ARG A 45 -3.73 -9.03 6.18
C ARG A 45 -3.05 -9.38 7.51
N ILE A 46 -1.72 -9.44 7.55
CA ILE A 46 -0.98 -9.69 8.80
C ILE A 46 -1.12 -8.49 9.75
N LEU A 47 -0.96 -7.26 9.26
CA LEU A 47 -1.11 -6.04 10.06
C LEU A 47 -2.50 -5.94 10.70
N ARG A 48 -3.56 -6.39 10.03
CA ARG A 48 -4.92 -6.43 10.59
C ARG A 48 -5.02 -7.24 11.88
N CYS A 49 -4.19 -8.27 12.07
CA CYS A 49 -4.17 -9.03 13.33
C CYS A 49 -3.76 -8.17 14.54
N PHE A 50 -3.04 -7.08 14.32
CA PHE A 50 -2.51 -6.21 15.37
C PHE A 50 -3.24 -4.88 15.46
N LEU A 51 -3.60 -4.29 14.32
CA LEU A 51 -4.24 -2.98 14.25
C LEU A 51 -5.77 -3.05 14.31
N ASN A 52 -6.36 -4.20 13.96
CA ASN A 52 -7.81 -4.45 13.97
C ASN A 52 -8.67 -3.37 13.24
N ILE A 53 -8.18 -2.91 12.09
CA ILE A 53 -8.89 -1.97 11.19
C ILE A 53 -9.24 -2.63 9.85
N PRO A 54 -10.32 -2.20 9.17
CA PRO A 54 -10.72 -2.74 7.87
C PRO A 54 -9.64 -2.55 6.79
N ILE A 55 -9.64 -3.44 5.79
CA ILE A 55 -8.73 -3.39 4.63
C ILE A 55 -9.56 -3.10 3.38
N TYR A 56 -9.18 -2.07 2.66
CA TYR A 56 -9.58 -1.77 1.30
C TYR A 56 -8.42 -2.11 0.37
N ALA A 57 -8.72 -2.30 -0.91
CA ALA A 57 -7.75 -2.73 -1.90
C ALA A 57 -7.79 -1.82 -3.13
N VAL A 58 -6.61 -1.41 -3.57
CA VAL A 58 -6.35 -0.85 -4.89
C VAL A 58 -5.35 -1.76 -5.59
N THR A 59 -5.25 -1.70 -6.92
CA THR A 59 -4.24 -2.48 -7.64
C THR A 59 -3.74 -1.64 -8.81
N THR A 60 -2.42 -1.57 -8.94
CA THR A 60 -1.72 -0.84 -9.98
C THR A 60 -0.83 -1.78 -10.78
N ALA A 61 -0.61 -1.47 -12.05
CA ALA A 61 0.33 -2.20 -12.88
C ALA A 61 1.13 -1.24 -13.76
N TYR A 62 2.40 -1.60 -14.02
CA TYR A 62 3.22 -1.01 -15.07
C TYR A 62 2.93 -1.74 -16.38
N TYR A 63 2.62 -1.01 -17.44
CA TYR A 63 2.65 -1.56 -18.80
C TYR A 63 3.96 -1.16 -19.45
N ALA A 64 4.78 -2.14 -19.83
CA ALA A 64 5.75 -1.92 -20.89
C ALA A 64 4.96 -1.89 -22.21
N ASN A 65 5.07 -0.81 -22.98
CA ASN A 65 4.47 -0.80 -24.32
C ASN A 65 5.17 -1.87 -25.17
N ASP A 66 4.42 -2.92 -25.55
CA ASP A 66 4.89 -4.03 -26.40
C ASP A 66 5.22 -3.60 -27.84
N PHE A 67 5.00 -2.33 -28.19
CA PHE A 67 5.34 -1.75 -29.48
C PHE A 67 6.55 -0.85 -29.29
N GLY A 68 7.71 -1.37 -29.70
CA GLY A 68 9.03 -0.82 -29.40
C GLY A 68 9.17 0.70 -29.51
N TYR A 69 10.06 1.20 -28.65
CA TYR A 69 10.76 2.50 -28.65
C TYR A 69 10.37 3.58 -27.65
N GLN A 70 9.39 3.40 -26.75
CA GLN A 70 9.30 4.23 -25.53
C GLN A 70 8.74 3.42 -24.35
N THR A 71 9.56 3.21 -23.31
CA THR A 71 9.05 2.89 -21.96
C THR A 71 8.26 4.09 -21.49
N ASN A 72 6.94 4.08 -21.71
CA ASN A 72 6.08 4.91 -20.88
C ASN A 72 6.03 4.20 -19.53
N ASP A 73 6.81 4.68 -18.57
CA ASP A 73 6.79 4.26 -17.16
C ASP A 73 5.50 4.74 -16.47
N GLU A 74 4.36 4.66 -17.16
CA GLU A 74 3.07 5.13 -16.68
C GLU A 74 2.37 4.02 -15.91
N ILE A 75 2.08 4.29 -14.64
CA ILE A 75 1.26 3.42 -13.82
C ILE A 75 -0.20 3.53 -14.24
N LYS A 76 -0.87 2.37 -14.38
CA LYS A 76 -2.32 2.31 -14.56
C LYS A 76 -3.02 1.73 -13.35
N LYS A 77 -4.19 2.31 -13.03
CA LYS A 77 -5.15 1.77 -12.07
C LYS A 77 -5.85 0.56 -12.70
N ILE A 78 -5.65 -0.62 -12.13
CA ILE A 78 -6.36 -1.85 -12.53
C ILE A 78 -7.65 -2.00 -11.72
N GLN A 79 -7.53 -1.76 -10.41
CA GLN A 79 -8.66 -1.72 -9.48
C GLN A 79 -8.51 -0.48 -8.61
N TRP A 80 -9.61 0.27 -8.46
CA TRP A 80 -9.62 1.49 -7.67
C TRP A 80 -10.87 1.57 -6.79
N LEU A 81 -10.85 2.49 -5.83
CA LEU A 81 -12.01 2.86 -5.02
C LEU A 81 -12.74 3.99 -5.76
N ASP A 82 -13.71 3.65 -6.59
CA ASP A 82 -14.49 4.62 -7.36
C ASP A 82 -15.99 4.26 -7.33
N PRO A 83 -16.85 5.08 -6.67
CA PRO A 83 -16.48 6.24 -5.87
C PRO A 83 -15.75 5.84 -4.57
N ILE A 84 -15.05 6.78 -3.94
CA ILE A 84 -14.51 6.56 -2.59
C ILE A 84 -15.66 6.30 -1.62
N PRO A 85 -15.62 5.21 -0.84
CA PRO A 85 -16.63 4.94 0.17
C PRO A 85 -16.74 6.09 1.17
N GLU A 86 -17.96 6.54 1.46
CA GLU A 86 -18.21 7.61 2.45
C GLU A 86 -17.58 7.31 3.82
N SER A 87 -17.46 6.02 4.17
CA SER A 87 -16.80 5.56 5.39
C SER A 87 -15.33 5.93 5.51
N LEU A 88 -14.67 6.32 4.42
CA LEU A 88 -13.25 6.70 4.38
C LEU A 88 -13.03 8.22 4.38
N ILE A 89 -14.06 9.02 4.10
CA ILE A 89 -13.93 10.47 3.99
C ILE A 89 -13.56 11.06 5.36
N GLY A 90 -12.48 11.85 5.40
CA GLY A 90 -11.97 12.48 6.63
C GLY A 90 -11.35 11.51 7.65
N LYS A 91 -11.07 10.26 7.24
CA LYS A 91 -10.45 9.23 8.08
C LYS A 91 -8.96 9.11 7.86
N ASN A 92 -8.23 8.69 8.89
CA ASN A 92 -6.79 8.44 8.77
C ASN A 92 -6.56 7.07 8.13
N ILE A 93 -6.02 7.08 6.92
CA ILE A 93 -5.83 5.87 6.11
C ILE A 93 -4.36 5.44 6.14
N LEU A 94 -4.10 4.16 6.41
CA LEU A 94 -2.77 3.56 6.30
C LEU A 94 -2.61 2.89 4.93
N VAL A 95 -1.72 3.40 4.09
CA VAL A 95 -1.38 2.74 2.80
C VAL A 95 -0.34 1.66 3.06
N VAL A 96 -0.54 0.47 2.51
CA VAL A 96 0.31 -0.71 2.77
C VAL A 96 0.78 -1.32 1.46
N ASP A 97 2.09 -1.52 1.35
CA ASP A 97 2.77 -2.19 0.24
C ASP A 97 3.86 -3.14 0.79
N GLU A 98 4.38 -4.08 0.01
CA GLU A 98 5.40 -5.03 0.49
C GLU A 98 6.83 -4.49 0.43
N VAL A 99 7.13 -3.63 -0.55
CA VAL A 99 8.48 -3.13 -0.78
C VAL A 99 8.46 -1.69 -1.25
N ASP A 100 9.37 -0.89 -0.71
CA ASP A 100 9.70 0.44 -1.23
C ASP A 100 10.99 0.32 -2.07
N ASP A 101 10.85 0.18 -3.39
CA ASP A 101 11.99 0.11 -4.34
C ASP A 101 12.20 1.43 -5.08
N SER A 102 11.36 1.73 -6.08
CA SER A 102 11.46 2.95 -6.89
C SER A 102 10.60 4.12 -6.39
N ARG A 103 9.76 3.90 -5.38
CA ARG A 103 8.72 4.83 -4.88
C ARG A 103 7.62 5.25 -5.86
N VAL A 104 7.76 4.96 -7.15
CA VAL A 104 6.85 5.45 -8.20
C VAL A 104 5.41 4.96 -7.97
N THR A 105 5.22 3.71 -7.55
CA THR A 105 3.87 3.15 -7.23
C THR A 105 3.26 3.81 -6.01
N LEU A 106 4.02 3.91 -4.91
CA LEU A 106 3.54 4.52 -3.68
C LEU A 106 3.19 6.00 -3.88
N GLU A 107 4.05 6.75 -4.59
CA GLU A 107 3.81 8.16 -4.92
C GLU A 107 2.54 8.34 -5.76
N PHE A 108 2.36 7.54 -6.82
CA PHE A 108 1.16 7.58 -7.64
C PHE A 108 -0.10 7.33 -6.80
N VAL A 109 -0.12 6.27 -5.99
CA VAL A 109 -1.29 5.94 -5.16
C VAL A 109 -1.60 7.06 -4.16
N LEU A 110 -0.59 7.60 -3.48
CA LEU A 110 -0.78 8.69 -2.53
C LEU A 110 -1.30 9.97 -3.19
N ASN A 111 -0.82 10.30 -4.39
CA ASN A 111 -1.27 11.46 -5.15
C ASN A 111 -2.72 11.30 -5.62
N GLU A 112 -3.10 10.10 -6.08
CA GLU A 112 -4.48 9.82 -6.49
C GLU A 112 -5.45 9.84 -5.30
N LEU A 113 -5.08 9.28 -4.14
CA LEU A 113 -5.93 9.33 -2.94
C LEU A 113 -6.11 10.76 -2.40
N GLN A 114 -5.12 11.64 -2.58
CA GLN A 114 -5.23 13.05 -2.19
C GLN A 114 -6.23 13.83 -3.04
N LYS A 115 -6.32 13.54 -4.35
CA LYS A 115 -7.32 14.16 -5.24
C LYS A 115 -8.76 13.85 -4.79
N GLU A 116 -8.93 12.71 -4.12
CA GLU A 116 -10.21 12.23 -3.60
C GLU A 116 -10.52 12.70 -2.15
N ASN A 117 -9.81 13.72 -1.66
CA ASN A 117 -9.96 14.30 -0.31
C ASN A 117 -9.69 13.33 0.87
N LEU A 118 -8.86 12.31 0.67
CA LEU A 118 -8.38 11.49 1.80
C LEU A 118 -7.14 12.16 2.45
N PRO A 119 -7.11 12.32 3.79
CA PRO A 119 -6.00 12.99 4.47
C PRO A 119 -4.72 12.16 4.45
N LYS A 120 -3.56 12.85 4.40
CA LYS A 120 -2.24 12.22 4.50
C LYS A 120 -2.07 11.57 5.87
N SER A 121 -1.58 10.34 5.87
CA SER A 121 -0.80 9.83 6.99
C SER A 121 0.65 9.70 6.54
N ALA A 122 1.57 10.15 7.40
CA ALA A 122 3.01 10.16 7.16
C ALA A 122 3.62 8.77 7.28
#